data_AF-A0A916H6K6-F1
#
_entry.id   AF-A0A916H6K6-F1
#
_cell.length_a   1.000
_cell.length_b   1.000
_cell.length_c   1.000
_cell.angle_alpha   90.00
_cell.angle_beta   90.00
_cell.angle_gamma   90.00
#
_symmetry.space_group_name_H-M   'P 1'
#
loop_
_entity.id
_entity.type
_entity.pdbx_description
1 polymer ?
#
loop_
_entity_poly.entity_id
_entity_poly.type
_entity_poly.pdbx_seq_one_letter_code
_entity_poly.pdbx_strand_id
1 'polypeptide(L)'
;MIANLKTTEILATDFSPGRKHDFQLFKDSHSVIPVQTRALADAGYQGLADLHLNSQTPVKKTKRHPLSSDQKARNRALSRERILIENFLRKLKIFRILSDR
;
A
#
# COMPACT_ATOMS: atom_id res chain seq x y z
N MET A 1 4.86 -1.71 5.56
CA MET A 1 5.06 -0.34 6.10
C MET A 1 3.74 0.40 6.08
N ILE A 2 3.37 1.03 7.19
CA ILE A 2 2.22 1.93 7.31
C ILE A 2 2.77 3.32 7.58
N ALA A 3 2.31 4.32 6.83
CA ALA A 3 2.73 5.70 6.99
C ALA A 3 1.52 6.63 6.99
N ASN A 4 1.62 7.68 7.79
CA ASN A 4 0.63 8.75 7.84
C ASN A 4 0.96 9.78 6.75
N LEU A 5 0.08 9.89 5.75
CA LEU A 5 0.28 10.79 4.62
C LEU A 5 0.18 12.29 4.99
N LYS A 6 -0.44 12.62 6.12
CA LYS A 6 -0.56 14.01 6.59
C LYS A 6 0.67 14.46 7.37
N THR A 7 1.12 13.64 8.32
CA THR A 7 2.27 13.98 9.18
C THR A 7 3.60 13.56 8.57
N THR A 8 3.58 12.78 7.49
CA THR A 8 4.77 12.23 6.84
C THR A 8 5.59 11.30 7.75
N GLU A 9 4.92 10.68 8.73
CA GLU A 9 5.53 9.75 9.68
C GLU A 9 5.31 8.29 9.26
N ILE A 10 6.31 7.44 9.54
CA ILE A 10 6.16 6.00 9.43
C ILE A 10 5.65 5.50 10.78
N LEU A 11 4.45 4.89 10.79
CA LEU A 11 3.80 4.41 12.00
C LEU A 11 4.19 2.98 12.35
N ALA A 12 4.39 2.15 11.32
CA ALA A 12 4.76 0.75 11.50
C ALA A 12 5.56 0.24 10.30
N THR A 13 6.53 -0.62 10.58
CA THR A 13 7.23 -1.43 9.59
C THR A 13 7.19 -2.88 10.03
N ASP A 14 7.09 -3.79 9.05
CA ASP A 14 7.14 -5.22 9.31
C ASP A 14 7.93 -5.87 8.17
N PHE A 15 8.64 -6.95 8.48
CA PHE A 15 9.62 -7.58 7.63
C PHE A 15 9.58 -9.10 7.80
N SER A 16 9.75 -9.83 6.70
CA SER A 16 9.88 -11.29 6.72
C SER A 16 11.10 -11.73 5.92
N PRO A 17 11.90 -12.70 6.39
CA PRO A 17 12.88 -13.36 5.56
C PRO A 17 12.17 -14.17 4.45
N GLY A 18 12.75 -14.20 3.24
CA GLY A 18 12.27 -15.02 2.13
C GLY A 18 11.19 -14.38 1.24
N ARG A 19 10.48 -15.22 0.47
CA ARG A 19 9.55 -14.80 -0.61
C ARG A 19 8.10 -14.60 -0.14
N LYS A 20 7.89 -14.07 1.07
CA LYS A 20 6.54 -13.82 1.58
C LYS A 20 5.95 -12.62 0.83
N HIS A 21 4.71 -12.74 0.36
CA HIS A 21 4.04 -11.63 -0.30
C HIS A 21 3.66 -10.54 0.71
N ASP A 22 3.88 -9.28 0.36
CA ASP A 22 3.65 -8.12 1.23
C ASP A 22 2.24 -8.09 1.85
N PHE A 23 1.22 -8.47 1.10
CA PHE A 23 -0.15 -8.52 1.64
C PHE A 23 -0.33 -9.63 2.69
N GLN A 24 0.35 -10.77 2.54
CA GLN A 24 0.33 -11.80 3.58
C GLN A 24 1.11 -11.34 4.81
N LEU A 25 2.24 -10.68 4.63
CA LEU A 25 2.98 -10.05 5.73
C LEU A 25 2.10 -9.04 6.48
N PHE A 26 1.34 -8.20 5.77
CA PHE A 26 0.39 -7.27 6.39
C PHE A 26 -0.71 -7.98 7.18
N LYS A 27 -1.28 -9.06 6.66
CA LYS A 27 -2.30 -9.85 7.38
C LYS A 27 -1.75 -10.48 8.66
N ASP A 28 -0.51 -10.94 8.60
CA ASP A 28 0.15 -11.58 9.73
C ASP A 28 0.68 -10.54 10.72
N SER A 29 0.90 -9.30 10.26
CA SER A 29 1.24 -8.18 11.12
C SER A 29 0.04 -7.82 12.00
N HIS A 30 0.26 -7.61 13.29
CA HIS A 30 -0.77 -7.09 14.21
C HIS A 30 -1.00 -5.57 14.06
N SER A 31 -0.76 -5.04 12.86
CA SER A 31 -0.88 -3.61 12.59
C SER A 31 -2.35 -3.22 12.45
N VAL A 32 -2.92 -2.65 13.51
CA VAL A 32 -4.33 -2.23 13.52
C VAL A 32 -4.46 -0.83 12.91
N ILE A 33 -5.20 -0.74 11.80
CA ILE A 33 -5.62 0.54 11.21
C ILE A 33 -7.02 0.84 11.75
N PRO A 34 -7.28 2.02 12.38
CA PRO A 34 -8.62 2.36 12.84
C PRO A 34 -9.62 2.36 11.68
N VAL A 35 -10.81 1.79 11.88
CA VAL A 35 -11.84 1.58 10.84
C VAL A 35 -12.23 2.87 10.10
N GLN A 36 -12.20 4.01 10.79
CA GLN A 36 -12.49 5.33 10.23
C GLN A 36 -11.36 5.90 9.35
N THR A 37 -10.16 5.35 9.42
CA THR A 37 -8.99 5.84 8.68
C THR A 37 -8.99 5.31 7.25
N ARG A 38 -8.87 6.18 6.25
CA ARG A 38 -8.72 5.76 4.85
C ARG A 38 -7.36 5.12 4.63
N ALA A 39 -7.33 3.84 4.23
CA ALA A 39 -6.10 3.13 3.88
C ALA A 39 -5.89 3.16 2.36
N LEU A 40 -4.68 3.54 1.92
CA LEU A 40 -4.28 3.48 0.51
C LEU A 40 -3.20 2.43 0.33
N ALA A 41 -3.39 1.51 -0.63
CA ALA A 41 -2.40 0.47 -0.92
C ALA A 41 -2.22 0.25 -2.43
N ASP A 42 -1.20 -0.51 -2.84
CA ASP A 42 -1.04 -0.91 -4.25
C ASP A 42 -1.95 -2.06 -4.68
N ALA A 43 -1.87 -2.40 -5.95
CA ALA A 43 -2.60 -3.49 -6.56
C ALA A 43 -2.14 -4.89 -6.08
N GLY A 44 -1.07 -5.01 -5.29
CA GLY A 44 -0.71 -6.23 -4.57
C GLY A 44 -1.61 -6.49 -3.38
N TYR A 45 -2.25 -5.45 -2.82
CA TYR A 45 -3.17 -5.54 -1.69
C TYR A 45 -4.63 -5.72 -2.14
N GLN A 46 -4.88 -6.34 -3.29
CA GLN A 46 -6.25 -6.65 -3.72
C GLN A 46 -6.96 -7.53 -2.69
N GLY A 47 -8.18 -7.16 -2.32
CA GLY A 47 -8.93 -7.77 -1.21
C GLY A 47 -8.69 -7.11 0.15
N LEU A 48 -7.90 -6.03 0.23
CA LEU A 48 -7.73 -5.28 1.49
C LEU A 48 -9.05 -4.70 2.03
N ALA A 49 -9.99 -4.37 1.15
CA ALA A 49 -11.31 -3.90 1.52
C ALA A 49 -12.11 -4.93 2.36
N ASP A 50 -11.81 -6.22 2.24
CA ASP A 50 -12.46 -7.28 3.02
C ASP A 50 -11.96 -7.30 4.48
N LEU A 51 -10.75 -6.78 4.73
CA LEU A 51 -10.14 -6.68 6.07
C LEU A 51 -10.37 -5.31 6.69
N HIS A 52 -10.40 -4.26 5.86
CA HIS A 52 -10.58 -2.88 6.28
C HIS A 52 -11.44 -2.14 5.25
N LEU A 53 -12.72 -1.94 5.56
CA LEU A 53 -13.71 -1.44 4.60
C LEU A 53 -13.34 -0.08 3.99
N ASN A 54 -12.70 0.80 4.76
CA ASN A 54 -12.25 2.12 4.28
C ASN A 54 -10.88 2.04 3.58
N SER A 55 -10.71 1.04 2.71
CA SER A 55 -9.50 0.82 1.92
C SER A 55 -9.69 1.17 0.46
N GLN A 56 -8.64 1.67 -0.18
CA GLN A 56 -8.60 1.92 -1.61
C GLN A 56 -7.34 1.35 -2.23
N THR A 57 -7.56 0.50 -3.22
CA THR A 57 -6.51 -0.08 -4.07
C THR A 57 -6.82 0.23 -5.53
N PRO A 58 -5.79 0.44 -6.38
CA PRO A 58 -6.00 0.64 -7.82
C PRO A 58 -6.81 -0.51 -8.42
N VAL A 59 -7.74 -0.20 -9.32
CA VAL A 59 -8.47 -1.23 -10.07
C VAL A 59 -7.47 -1.95 -10.98
N LYS A 60 -7.40 -3.28 -10.87
CA LYS A 60 -6.52 -4.11 -11.68
C LYS A 60 -7.15 -4.34 -13.06
N LYS A 61 -6.39 -4.07 -14.13
CA LYS A 61 -6.76 -4.46 -15.50
C LYS A 61 -6.71 -5.98 -15.62
N THR A 62 -7.70 -6.59 -16.26
CA THR A 62 -7.63 -8.01 -16.68
C THR A 62 -7.78 -8.13 -18.20
N LYS A 63 -7.47 -9.32 -18.76
CA LYS A 63 -7.58 -9.56 -20.20
C LYS A 63 -9.01 -9.35 -20.72
N ARG A 64 -10.02 -9.72 -19.93
CA ARG A 64 -11.45 -9.61 -20.28
C ARG A 64 -12.08 -8.30 -19.82
N HIS A 65 -11.49 -7.63 -18.84
CA HIS A 65 -12.02 -6.37 -18.29
C HIS A 65 -10.94 -5.28 -18.36
N PRO A 66 -10.87 -4.54 -19.48
CA PRO A 66 -10.01 -3.37 -19.58
C PRO A 66 -10.51 -2.24 -18.67
N LEU A 67 -9.60 -1.34 -18.28
CA LEU A 67 -9.95 -0.19 -17.44
C LEU A 67 -10.76 0.83 -18.22
N SER A 68 -11.89 1.27 -17.66
CA SER A 68 -12.66 2.41 -18.17
C SER A 68 -11.87 3.73 -18.00
N SER A 69 -12.31 4.79 -18.67
CA SER A 69 -11.77 6.15 -18.49
C SER A 69 -11.79 6.56 -17.01
N ASP A 70 -12.88 6.30 -16.32
CA ASP A 70 -13.09 6.71 -14.94
C ASP A 70 -12.20 5.92 -13.98
N GLN A 71 -12.05 4.62 -14.22
CA GLN A 71 -11.11 3.78 -13.46
C GLN A 71 -9.67 4.25 -13.65
N LYS A 72 -9.28 4.64 -14.87
CA LYS A 72 -7.95 5.22 -15.13
C LYS A 72 -7.77 6.55 -14.40
N ALA A 73 -8.77 7.42 -14.40
CA ALA A 73 -8.72 8.70 -13.69
C ALA A 73 -8.58 8.49 -12.17
N ARG A 74 -9.37 7.57 -11.58
CA ARG A 74 -9.28 7.20 -10.16
C ARG A 74 -7.93 6.59 -9.81
N ASN A 75 -7.43 5.64 -10.61
CA ASN A 75 -6.10 5.05 -10.40
C ASN A 75 -4.99 6.11 -10.47
N ARG A 76 -5.12 7.11 -11.36
CA ARG A 76 -4.16 8.22 -11.46
C ARG A 76 -4.19 9.13 -10.24
N ALA A 77 -5.37 9.44 -9.71
CA ALA A 77 -5.50 10.20 -8.46
C ALA A 77 -4.87 9.44 -7.28
N LEU A 78 -5.18 8.15 -7.13
CA LEU A 78 -4.57 7.28 -6.12
C LEU A 78 -3.04 7.21 -6.26
N SER A 79 -2.52 7.10 -7.48
CA SER A 79 -1.08 7.07 -7.73
C SER A 79 -0.40 8.37 -7.26
N ARG A 80 -1.05 9.52 -7.44
CA ARG A 80 -0.52 10.82 -6.96
C ARG A 80 -0.49 10.90 -5.44
N GLU A 81 -1.56 10.47 -4.77
CA GLU A 81 -1.60 10.41 -3.30
C GLU A 81 -0.49 9.51 -2.73
N ARG A 82 -0.14 8.44 -3.46
CA ARG A 82 0.87 7.45 -3.04
C ARG A 82 2.32 7.82 -3.31
N ILE A 83 2.61 8.93 -4.01
CA ILE A 83 3.99 9.38 -4.28
C ILE A 83 4.81 9.51 -2.98
N LEU A 84 4.17 9.95 -1.89
CA LEU A 84 4.83 10.05 -0.58
C LEU A 84 5.33 8.70 -0.06
N ILE A 85 4.55 7.62 -0.27
CA ILE A 85 4.95 6.26 0.13
C ILE A 85 6.18 5.81 -0.65
N GLU A 86 6.23 6.07 -1.95
CA GLU A 86 7.40 5.76 -2.79
C GLU A 86 8.65 6.52 -2.33
N ASN A 87 8.48 7.80 -1.96
CA ASN A 87 9.56 8.61 -1.39
C ASN A 87 10.08 8.04 -0.06
N PHE A 88 9.20 7.58 0.84
CA PHE A 88 9.63 6.90 2.07
C PHE A 88 10.40 5.62 1.78
N LEU A 89 9.84 4.74 0.93
CA LEU A 89 10.50 3.49 0.57
C LEU A 89 11.88 3.74 -0.05
N ARG A 90 12.02 4.76 -0.89
CA ARG A 90 13.32 5.17 -1.44
C ARG A 90 14.29 5.62 -0.35
N LYS A 91 13.86 6.49 0.58
CA LYS A 91 14.70 6.93 1.71
C LYS A 91 15.15 5.76 2.56
N LEU A 92 14.25 4.85 2.92
CA LEU A 92 14.57 3.68 3.71
C LEU A 92 15.59 2.75 3.02
N LYS A 93 15.55 2.64 1.69
CA LYS A 93 16.57 1.93 0.90
C LYS A 93 17.92 2.67 0.84
N ILE A 94 17.92 4.00 0.76
CA ILE A 94 19.16 4.80 0.78
C ILE A 94 19.88 4.62 2.11
N PHE A 95 19.15 4.64 3.22
CA PHE A 95 19.71 4.46 4.57
C PHE A 95 19.97 3.00 4.94
N ARG A 96 19.83 2.05 4.01
CA ARG A 96 20.06 0.61 4.25
C ARG A 96 19.18 -0.02 5.35
N ILE A 97 18.10 0.66 5.74
CA ILE A 97 17.09 0.12 6.66
C ILE A 97 16.35 -1.05 5.98
N LEU A 98 16.13 -0.93 4.66
CA LEU A 98 15.55 -2.01 3.83
C LEU A 98 16.60 -2.78 3.02
N SER A 99 17.87 -2.36 3.08
CA SER A 99 18.96 -2.84 2.22
C SER A 99 20.12 -3.28 3.09
N ASP A 100 19.91 -4.44 3.72
CA ASP A 100 20.93 -5.42 4.07
C ASP A 100 20.20 -6.70 4.51
N ARG A 101 19.87 -7.54 3.53
CA ARG A 101 19.60 -8.98 3.65
C ARG A 101 19.36 -9.60 2.28
#